data_AF-A0A9P6IR30-F1
#
_entry.id   AF-A0A9P6IR30-F1
#
_cell.length_a   1.000
_cell.length_b   1.000
_cell.length_c   1.000
_cell.angle_alpha   90.00
_cell.angle_beta   90.00
_cell.angle_gamma   90.00
#
_symmetry.space_group_name_H-M   'P 1'
#
loop_
_entity.id
_entity.type
_entity.pdbx_description
1 polymer ?
#
loop_
_entity_poly.entity_id
_entity_poly.type
_entity_poly.pdbx_seq_one_letter_code
_entity_poly.pdbx_strand_id
1 'polypeptide(L)' 'GLRSKVDYIRYGHTAANDDNGIIYIFGGMDETLLVRDDLLIDIKKTKPWLLQTVGGPKAPEGRAFHTATLLPDKTMLIIW' A
#
# COMPACT_ATOMS: atom_id res chain seq x y z
N GLY A 1 -6.38 -5.45 -20.05
CA GLY A 1 -7.55 -5.55 -19.15
C GLY A 1 -7.09 -5.26 -17.75
N LEU A 2 -7.34 -4.05 -17.26
CA LEU A 2 -6.95 -3.63 -15.91
C LEU A 2 -7.85 -4.34 -14.91
N ARG A 3 -7.28 -5.21 -14.08
CA ARG A 3 -8.00 -5.91 -13.01
C ARG A 3 -8.49 -4.88 -11.99
N SER A 4 -9.76 -4.52 -12.09
CA SER A 4 -10.56 -3.93 -11.01
C SER A 4 -10.76 -4.98 -9.93
N LYS A 5 -9.85 -5.09 -8.96
CA LYS A 5 -10.12 -5.86 -7.74
C LYS A 5 -9.29 -5.29 -6.58
N VAL A 6 -9.70 -4.12 -6.10
CA VAL A 6 -9.26 -3.62 -4.80
C VAL A 6 -10.34 -3.98 -3.77
N ASP A 7 -10.51 -5.29 -3.56
CA ASP A 7 -11.43 -5.88 -2.56
C ASP A 7 -10.72 -7.03 -1.84
N TYR A 8 -9.46 -6.83 -1.47
CA TYR A 8 -8.76 -7.82 -0.63
C TYR A 8 -8.71 -7.28 0.79
N ILE A 9 -9.49 -7.91 1.66
CA ILE A 9 -9.39 -7.75 3.11
C ILE A 9 -7.93 -8.02 3.49
N ARG A 10 -7.30 -7.05 4.15
CA ARG A 10 -5.92 -7.14 4.62
C ARG A 10 -5.80 -6.63 6.04
N TYR A 11 -4.95 -7.25 6.83
CA TYR A 11 -4.60 -6.82 8.19
C TYR A 11 -3.09 -6.69 8.35
N GLY A 12 -2.65 -5.97 9.39
CA GLY A 12 -1.24 -5.69 9.61
C GLY A 12 -0.59 -4.85 8.49
N HIS A 13 -1.37 -4.12 7.70
CA HIS A 13 -0.85 -3.15 6.74
C HIS A 13 -0.52 -1.84 7.45
N THR A 14 0.27 -0.97 6.81
CA THR A 14 0.42 0.41 7.25
C THR A 14 -0.26 1.36 6.28
N ALA A 15 -0.81 2.46 6.81
CA ALA A 15 -1.32 3.59 6.04
C ALA A 15 -0.58 4.87 6.43
N ALA A 16 -0.25 5.71 5.44
CA ALA A 16 0.29 7.05 5.63
C ALA A 16 -0.39 8.03 4.66
N ASN A 17 -0.59 9.29 5.05
CA ASN A 17 -1.20 10.30 4.20
C ASN A 17 -0.23 11.43 3.83
N ASP A 18 -0.43 12.04 2.66
CA ASP A 18 0.23 13.29 2.30
C ASP A 18 -0.59 14.53 2.72
N ASP A 19 -0.03 15.70 2.51
CA ASP A 19 -0.67 17.00 2.80
C ASP A 19 -1.92 17.28 1.94
N ASN A 20 -2.12 16.52 0.86
CA ASN A 20 -3.30 16.63 -0.01
C ASN A 20 -4.43 15.68 0.42
N GLY A 21 -4.21 14.89 1.48
CA GLY A 21 -5.16 13.88 1.97
C GLY A 21 -5.20 12.61 1.12
N ILE A 22 -4.18 12.34 0.30
CA ILE A 22 -4.02 11.06 -0.39
C ILE A 22 -3.50 10.03 0.61
N ILE A 23 -4.14 8.86 0.68
CA ILE A 23 -3.73 7.77 1.58
C ILE A 23 -2.96 6.71 0.80
N TYR A 24 -1.78 6.38 1.28
CA TYR A 24 -0.90 5.33 0.78
C TYR A 24 -0.98 4.13 1.72
N ILE A 25 -1.30 2.95 1.21
CA ILE A 25 -1.36 1.72 1.98
C ILE A 25 -0.38 0.72 1.38
N PHE A 26 0.51 0.18 2.21
CA PHE A 26 1.46 -0.84 1.75
C PHE A 26 1.38 -2.11 2.57
N GLY A 27 1.51 -3.22 1.84
CA GLY A 27 1.61 -4.56 2.39
C GLY A 27 0.40 -4.99 3.21
N GLY A 28 0.68 -5.70 4.29
CA GLY A 28 -0.31 -6.46 5.05
C GLY A 28 -0.49 -7.88 4.51
N MET A 29 -1.39 -8.60 5.14
CA MET A 29 -1.65 -10.00 4.91
C MET A 29 -3.16 -10.23 4.78
N ASP A 30 -3.57 -11.13 3.88
CA ASP A 30 -4.96 -11.54 3.77
C ASP A 30 -5.27 -12.80 4.61
N GLU A 31 -6.52 -13.24 4.58
CA GLU A 31 -6.98 -14.42 5.34
C GLU A 31 -6.26 -15.72 4.98
N THR A 32 -5.61 -15.78 3.80
CA THR A 32 -4.84 -16.95 3.34
C THR A 32 -3.38 -16.92 3.79
N LEU A 33 -3.01 -15.94 4.61
CA LEU A 33 -1.65 -15.63 5.02
C LEU A 33 -0.73 -15.15 3.88
N LEU A 34 -1.31 -14.75 2.73
CA LEU A 34 -0.54 -14.19 1.64
C LEU A 34 -0.14 -12.76 1.98
N VAL A 35 1.18 -12.53 2.02
CA VAL A 35 1.77 -11.22 2.27
C VAL A 35 1.80 -10.40 0.98
N ARG A 36 1.38 -9.15 1.05
CA ARG A 36 1.33 -8.24 -0.10
C ARG A 36 2.56 -7.33 -0.17
N ASP A 37 2.96 -7.03 -1.40
CA ASP A 37 4.02 -6.09 -1.80
C ASP A 37 3.46 -4.92 -2.62
N ASP A 38 2.13 -4.78 -2.65
CA ASP A 38 1.44 -3.75 -3.41
C ASP A 38 1.28 -2.43 -2.61
N LEU A 39 1.22 -1.34 -3.36
CA LEU A 39 0.90 0.00 -2.87
C LEU A 39 -0.49 0.37 -3.36
N LEU A 40 -1.44 0.54 -2.44
CA LEU A 40 -2.75 1.12 -2.75
C LEU A 40 -2.70 2.62 -2.49
N ILE A 41 -3.33 3.39 -3.38
CA ILE A 41 -3.44 4.84 -3.24
C ILE A 41 -4.92 5.23 -3.27
N ASP A 42 -5.42 5.77 -2.16
CA ASP A 42 -6.74 6.40 -2.08
C ASP A 42 -6.65 7.83 -2.57
N ILE A 43 -7.21 8.07 -3.76
CA ILE A 43 -7.26 9.38 -4.42
C ILE A 43 -8.62 10.06 -4.22
N LYS A 44 -9.04 10.16 -2.96
CA LYS A 44 -10.29 10.77 -2.43
C LYS A 44 -11.53 9.87 -2.55
N LYS A 45 -12.37 9.99 -1.52
CA LYS A 45 -13.65 9.31 -1.17
C LYS A 45 -14.65 8.96 -2.29
N THR A 46 -14.47 9.42 -3.53
CA THR A 46 -15.44 9.29 -4.64
C THR A 46 -14.91 8.52 -5.86
N LYS A 47 -13.63 8.11 -5.92
CA LYS A 47 -13.07 7.32 -7.04
C LYS A 47 -12.09 6.24 -6.54
N PRO A 48 -11.96 5.12 -7.27
CA PRO A 48 -11.45 3.87 -6.73
C PRO A 48 -9.96 3.93 -6.40
N TRP A 49 -9.57 3.12 -5.44
CA TRP A 49 -8.19 2.77 -5.13
C TRP A 49 -7.36 2.52 -6.39
N LEU A 50 -6.23 3.21 -6.51
CA LEU A 50 -5.23 2.88 -7.51
C LEU A 50 -4.30 1.82 -6.93
N LEU A 51 -4.33 0.62 -7.51
CA LEU A 51 -3.35 -0.41 -7.23
C LEU A 51 -2.09 -0.12 -8.04
N GLN A 52 -0.99 0.16 -7.35
CA GLN A 52 0.35 0.19 -7.93
C GLN A 52 1.13 -1.02 -7.44
N THR A 53 1.57 -1.86 -8.37
CA THR A 53 2.61 -2.85 -8.09
C THR A 53 3.93 -2.11 -7.98
N VAL A 54 4.58 -2.18 -6.82
CA VAL A 54 5.93 -1.66 -6.64
C VAL A 54 6.86 -2.66 -7.34
N GLY A 55 7.20 -2.39 -8.60
CA GLY A 55 7.99 -3.29 -9.43
C GLY A 55 9.47 -2.87 -9.51
N GLY A 56 10.33 -3.81 -9.87
CA GLY A 56 11.74 -3.57 -10.15
C GLY A 56 12.70 -4.06 -9.06
N PRO A 57 14.02 -4.01 -9.32
CA PRO A 57 15.03 -4.66 -8.48
C PRO A 57 15.17 -4.04 -7.07
N LYS A 58 14.55 -2.89 -6.83
CA LYS A 58 14.56 -2.19 -5.52
C LYS A 58 13.18 -2.20 -4.85
N ALA A 59 12.21 -2.90 -5.41
CA ALA A 59 10.90 -3.03 -4.78
C ALA A 59 11.05 -3.77 -3.44
N PRO A 60 10.45 -3.24 -2.36
CA PRO A 60 10.45 -3.95 -1.08
C PRO A 60 9.63 -5.24 -1.19
N GLU A 61 10.14 -6.32 -0.60
CA GLU A 61 9.36 -7.53 -0.41
C GLU A 61 8.12 -7.26 0.45
N GLY A 62 7.08 -8.06 0.20
CA GLY A 62 5.84 -7.99 0.94
C GLY A 62 6.05 -8.23 2.43
N ARG A 63 5.33 -7.47 3.25
CA ARG A 63 5.45 -7.50 4.72
C ARG A 63 4.14 -7.13 5.41
N ALA A 64 3.93 -7.66 6.60
CA ALA A 64 2.82 -7.35 7.50
C ALA A 64 3.35 -7.00 8.89
N PHE A 65 2.51 -6.34 9.71
CA PHE A 65 2.80 -5.92 11.08
C PHE A 65 4.03 -4.99 11.20
N HIS A 66 4.25 -4.16 10.17
CA HIS A 66 5.34 -3.21 10.09
C HIS A 66 4.86 -1.79 10.39
N THR A 67 5.77 -0.82 10.40
CA THR A 67 5.43 0.61 10.35
C THR A 67 5.99 1.26 9.09
N ALA A 68 5.36 2.34 8.66
CA ALA A 68 5.77 3.10 7.49
C ALA A 68 5.58 4.59 7.73
N THR A 69 6.47 5.39 7.17
CA THR A 69 6.41 6.85 7.21
C THR A 69 6.54 7.38 5.79
N LEU A 70 5.61 8.25 5.40
CA LEU A 70 5.71 8.99 4.15
C LEU A 70 6.67 10.17 4.34
N LEU A 71 7.69 10.25 3.51
CA LEU A 71 8.66 11.33 3.50
C LEU A 71 8.18 12.49 2.61
N PRO A 72 8.76 13.70 2.75
CA PRO A 72 8.35 14.87 1.95
C PRO A 72 8.45 14.69 0.43
N ASP A 73 9.35 13.82 -0.04
CA ASP A 73 9.54 13.48 -1.44
C ASP A 73 8.56 12.41 -1.97
N LYS A 74 7.59 12.00 -1.13
CA LYS A 74 6.62 10.91 -1.37
C LYS A 74 7.25 9.51 -1.40
N THR A 75 8.50 9.36 -0.98
CA THR A 75 9.07 8.06 -0.69
C THR A 75 8.48 7.53 0.61
N MET A 76 8.06 6.27 0.64
CA MET A 76 7.61 5.62 1.86
C MET A 76 8.74 4.80 2.47
N LEU A 77 9.21 5.22 3.64
CA LEU A 77 10.16 4.46 4.43
C LEU A 77 9.41 3.40 5.22
N ILE A 78 9.85 2.15 5.13
CA ILE A 78 9.22 1.03 5.80
C ILE A 78 10.22 0.38 6.76
N ILE A 79 9.84 0.25 8.03
CA ILE A 79 10.68 -0.34 9.08
C ILE A 79 9.92 -1.44 9.83
N TRP A 80 10.68 -2.36 10.40
CA TRP A 80 10.21 -3.40 11.33
C TRP A 80 10.44 -2.96 12.77
#